data_AF-A0A1B0CDB3-F1
#
_entry.id   AF-A0A1B0CDB3-F1
#
_cell.length_a   1.000
_cell.length_b   1.000
_cell.length_c   1.000
_cell.angle_alpha   90.00
_cell.angle_beta   90.00
_cell.angle_gamma   90.00
#
_symmetry.space_group_name_H-M   'P 1'
#
loop_
_entity.id
_entity.type
_entity.pdbx_description
1 polymer ?
#
loop_
_entity_poly.entity_id
_entity_poly.type
_entity_poly.pdbx_seq_one_letter_code
_entity_poly.pdbx_strand_id
1 'polypeptide(L)'
;MRSPFPVIGIVLVYLYFVLKLGPYLMESRKPYNMQKLLVFYNFYQAFNVENSILEIFKYLKYLSGPQFLLIGFLNSFVHIVMYFYYMLSAMGPKYQRFLWWKKYLTTLQLAQFCVMLFYLTIIAIMDSKLPRSHTFFFITNVVIFLYLFGDFYRKEYNKKHYKDSSATNKYNNSNSIAQLSQLKRND
;
A
#
# COMPACT_ATOMS: atom_id res chain seq x y z
N MET A 1 12.28 26.27 -3.50
CA MET A 1 11.10 26.48 -4.37
C MET A 1 10.48 27.82 -4.00
N ARG A 2 10.27 28.74 -4.97
CA ARG A 2 9.89 30.14 -4.68
C ARG A 2 8.42 30.36 -4.30
N SER A 3 7.52 29.44 -4.65
CA SER A 3 6.09 29.55 -4.32
C SER A 3 5.42 28.16 -4.34
N PRO A 4 4.47 27.87 -3.43
CA PRO A 4 3.75 26.60 -3.41
C PRO A 4 2.60 26.53 -4.43
N PHE A 5 2.16 27.67 -4.99
CA PHE A 5 0.99 27.73 -5.87
C PHE A 5 1.08 26.83 -7.11
N PRO A 6 2.23 26.70 -7.80
CA PRO A 6 2.34 25.78 -8.93
C PRO A 6 2.08 24.32 -8.56
N VAL A 7 2.58 23.87 -7.39
CA VAL A 7 2.38 22.50 -6.91
C VAL A 7 0.92 22.27 -6.55
N ILE A 8 0.30 23.21 -5.84
CA ILE A 8 -1.12 23.15 -5.49
C ILE A 8 -1.98 23.07 -6.76
N GLY A 9 -1.69 23.91 -7.76
CA GLY A 9 -2.38 23.89 -9.05
C GLY A 9 -2.28 22.52 -9.75
N ILE A 10 -1.07 21.94 -9.83
CA ILE A 10 -0.86 20.62 -10.43
C ILE A 10 -1.66 19.54 -9.69
N VAL A 11 -1.64 19.54 -8.35
CA VAL A 11 -2.36 18.55 -7.54
C VAL A 11 -3.87 18.67 -7.76
N LEU A 12 -4.43 19.89 -7.80
CA LEU A 12 -5.85 20.10 -8.04
C LEU A 12 -6.28 19.61 -9.44
N VAL A 13 -5.49 19.91 -10.47
CA VAL A 13 -5.76 19.41 -11.83
C VAL A 13 -5.67 17.89 -11.88
N TYR A 14 -4.66 17.30 -11.25
CA TYR A 14 -4.51 15.85 -11.17
C TYR A 14 -5.70 15.18 -10.47
N LEU A 15 -6.14 15.70 -9.32
CA LEU A 15 -7.28 15.15 -8.59
C LEU A 15 -8.58 15.29 -9.39
N TYR A 16 -8.81 16.42 -10.06
CA TYR A 16 -9.95 16.58 -10.95
C TYR A 16 -9.92 15.55 -12.09
N PHE A 17 -8.74 15.32 -12.68
CA PHE A 17 -8.55 14.32 -13.71
C PHE A 17 -8.86 12.91 -13.21
N VAL A 18 -8.30 12.48 -12.07
CA VAL A 18 -8.47 11.12 -11.56
C VAL A 18 -9.88 10.85 -11.02
N LEU A 19 -10.49 11.81 -10.33
CA LEU A 19 -11.76 11.60 -9.63
C LEU A 19 -13.01 11.88 -10.48
N LYS A 20 -12.93 12.77 -11.48
CA LYS A 20 -14.07 13.13 -12.33
C LYS A 20 -13.84 12.87 -13.80
N LEU A 21 -12.84 13.53 -14.40
CA LEU A 21 -12.70 13.55 -15.86
C LEU A 21 -12.32 12.18 -16.43
N GLY A 22 -11.37 11.48 -15.81
CA GLY A 22 -10.91 10.16 -16.22
C GLY A 22 -12.04 9.12 -16.22
N PRO A 23 -12.76 8.92 -15.10
CA PRO A 23 -13.92 8.04 -15.07
C PRO A 23 -15.00 8.41 -16.09
N TYR A 24 -15.30 9.71 -16.25
CA TYR A 24 -16.27 10.19 -17.24
C TYR A 24 -15.88 9.86 -18.69
N LEU A 25 -14.59 10.04 -19.05
CA LEU A 25 -14.08 9.71 -20.38
C LEU A 25 -13.96 8.19 -20.63
N MET A 26 -13.81 7.40 -19.57
CA MET A 26 -13.63 5.95 -19.63
C MET A 26 -14.95 5.17 -19.53
N GLU A 27 -16.06 5.80 -19.15
CA GLU A 27 -17.37 5.15 -18.98
C GLU A 27 -17.84 4.42 -20.25
N SER A 28 -17.57 4.99 -21.42
CA SER A 28 -17.99 4.44 -22.72
C SER A 28 -16.87 3.73 -23.50
N ARG A 29 -15.67 3.55 -22.91
CA ARG A 29 -14.50 2.98 -23.61
C ARG A 29 -14.04 1.68 -22.97
N LYS A 30 -13.54 0.75 -23.79
CA LYS A 30 -12.90 -0.48 -23.30
C LYS A 30 -11.61 -0.16 -22.52
N PRO A 31 -11.27 -0.92 -21.48
CA PRO A 31 -10.07 -0.70 -20.70
C PRO A 31 -8.81 -0.87 -21.56
N TYR A 32 -7.87 0.06 -21.42
CA TYR A 32 -6.61 0.04 -22.18
C TYR A 32 -5.71 -1.13 -21.75
N ASN A 33 -5.08 -1.78 -22.72
CA ASN A 33 -4.06 -2.81 -22.44
C ASN A 33 -2.71 -2.14 -22.09
N MET A 34 -2.57 -1.75 -20.83
CA MET A 34 -1.37 -1.11 -20.30
C MET A 34 -0.42 -2.08 -19.59
N GLN A 35 -0.56 -3.40 -19.78
CA GLN A 35 0.21 -4.41 -19.04
C GLN A 35 1.73 -4.23 -19.23
N LYS A 36 2.20 -4.11 -20.47
CA LYS A 36 3.63 -3.88 -20.77
C LYS A 36 4.14 -2.57 -20.17
N LEU A 37 3.34 -1.51 -20.26
CA LEU A 37 3.67 -0.20 -19.70
C LEU A 37 3.79 -0.27 -18.17
N LEU A 38 2.85 -0.94 -17.49
CA LEU A 38 2.87 -1.13 -16.04
C LEU A 38 4.04 -1.99 -15.58
N VAL A 39 4.40 -3.04 -16.32
CA VAL A 39 5.61 -3.84 -16.04
C VAL A 39 6.85 -2.96 -16.13
N PHE A 40 7.01 -2.19 -17.21
CA PHE A 40 8.15 -1.29 -17.38
C PHE A 40 8.18 -0.19 -16.31
N TYR A 41 7.03 0.38 -15.96
CA TYR A 41 6.91 1.40 -14.93
C TYR A 41 7.25 0.88 -13.53
N ASN A 42 6.78 -0.31 -13.15
CA ASN A 42 7.14 -0.91 -11.86
C ASN A 42 8.62 -1.32 -11.81
N PHE A 43 9.18 -1.80 -12.93
CA PHE A 43 10.62 -2.06 -13.04
C PHE A 43 11.44 -0.77 -12.88
N TYR A 44 11.04 0.29 -13.58
CA TYR A 44 11.68 1.60 -13.46
C TYR A 44 11.59 2.12 -12.02
N GLN A 45 10.44 2.02 -11.36
CA GLN A 45 10.31 2.40 -9.95
C GLN A 45 11.24 1.61 -9.04
N ALA A 46 11.33 0.29 -9.19
CA ALA A 46 12.25 -0.53 -8.41
C ALA A 46 13.71 -0.08 -8.60
N PHE A 47 14.12 0.21 -9.84
CA PHE A 47 15.44 0.75 -10.15
C PHE A 47 15.67 2.13 -9.51
N ASN A 48 14.69 3.03 -9.55
CA ASN A 48 14.84 4.35 -8.92
C ASN A 48 14.93 4.26 -7.39
N VAL A 49 14.19 3.35 -6.76
CA VAL A 49 14.29 3.12 -5.30
C VAL A 49 15.70 2.68 -4.91
N GLU A 50 16.31 1.77 -5.66
CA GLU A 50 17.69 1.34 -5.44
C GLU A 50 18.69 2.52 -5.51
N ASN A 51 18.51 3.40 -6.50
CA ASN A 51 19.36 4.58 -6.67
C ASN A 51 19.13 5.66 -5.59
N SER A 52 17.92 5.76 -5.04
CA SER A 52 17.60 6.74 -3.99
C SER A 52 18.45 6.57 -2.73
N ILE A 53 18.85 5.34 -2.39
CA ILE A 53 19.77 5.05 -1.28
C ILE A 53 21.13 5.68 -1.54
N LEU A 54 21.67 5.52 -2.75
CA LEU A 54 22.96 6.09 -3.14
C LEU A 54 22.94 7.62 -3.17
N GLU A 55 21.82 8.22 -3.56
CA GLU A 55 21.61 9.67 -3.49
C GLU A 55 21.59 10.16 -2.05
N ILE A 56 20.91 9.45 -1.15
CA ILE A 56 20.91 9.72 0.30
C ILE A 56 22.33 9.61 0.88
N PHE A 57 23.11 8.58 0.51
CA PHE A 57 24.51 8.47 0.93
C PHE A 57 25.37 9.65 0.47
N LYS A 58 25.18 10.13 -0.78
CA LYS A 58 25.87 11.33 -1.30
C LYS A 58 25.44 12.59 -0.54
N TYR A 59 24.16 12.72 -0.22
CA TYR A 59 23.60 13.86 0.50
C TYR A 59 24.03 13.89 1.97
N LEU A 60 24.16 12.72 2.60
CA LEU A 60 24.58 12.57 4.00
C LEU A 60 26.08 12.71 4.23
N LYS A 61 26.90 12.50 3.20
CA LYS A 61 28.29 12.96 3.21
C LYS A 61 28.37 14.49 3.41
N TYR A 62 27.29 15.21 3.07
CA TYR A 62 27.19 16.67 3.14
C TYR A 62 26.41 17.19 4.37
N LEU A 63 25.42 16.43 4.87
CA LEU A 63 24.65 16.78 6.07
C LEU A 63 24.77 15.66 7.13
N SER A 64 25.46 15.99 8.21
CA SER A 64 25.71 15.15 9.37
C SER A 64 24.43 14.51 9.95
N GLY A 65 24.35 13.17 9.93
CA GLY A 65 23.38 12.39 10.72
C GLY A 65 23.11 10.97 10.17
N PRO A 66 23.61 9.88 10.81
CA PRO A 66 23.40 8.51 10.32
C PRO A 66 21.95 8.01 10.40
N GLN A 67 21.07 8.75 11.06
CA GLN A 67 19.67 8.39 11.29
C GLN A 67 18.82 8.28 10.02
N PHE A 68 19.08 9.11 9.00
CA PHE A 68 18.32 9.06 7.76
C PHE A 68 18.71 7.86 6.89
N LEU A 69 19.90 7.27 7.12
CA LEU A 69 20.34 6.06 6.43
C LEU A 69 19.46 4.87 6.79
N LEU A 70 19.24 4.63 8.09
CA LEU A 70 18.48 3.46 8.54
C LEU A 70 17.02 3.54 8.08
N ILE A 71 16.42 4.73 8.14
CA ILE A 71 15.05 4.96 7.65
C ILE A 71 14.98 4.78 6.14
N GLY A 72 15.90 5.40 5.38
CA GLY A 72 15.95 5.29 3.93
C GLY A 72 16.23 3.86 3.45
N PHE A 73 17.11 3.14 4.13
CA PHE A 73 17.45 1.74 3.84
C PHE A 73 16.25 0.81 4.08
N LEU A 74 15.62 0.87 5.26
CA LEU A 74 14.45 0.05 5.58
C LEU A 74 13.31 0.32 4.60
N ASN A 75 13.01 1.61 4.33
CA ASN A 75 11.96 1.99 3.42
C ASN A 75 12.22 1.45 2.00
N SER A 76 13.44 1.62 1.50
CA SER A 76 13.82 1.17 0.16
C SER A 76 13.77 -0.35 0.02
N PHE A 77 14.24 -1.09 1.03
CA PHE A 77 14.14 -2.55 1.05
C PHE A 77 12.69 -3.02 0.90
N VAL A 78 11.77 -2.49 1.71
CA VAL A 78 10.35 -2.85 1.63
C VAL A 78 9.76 -2.45 0.28
N HIS A 79 10.13 -1.29 -0.25
CA HIS A 79 9.64 -0.80 -1.53
C HIS A 79 10.13 -1.63 -2.71
N ILE A 80 11.37 -2.13 -2.71
CA ILE A 80 11.88 -3.07 -3.72
C ILE A 80 11.00 -4.31 -3.76
N VAL A 81 10.71 -4.92 -2.62
CA VAL A 81 9.88 -6.12 -2.53
C VAL A 81 8.44 -5.83 -3.01
N MET A 82 7.89 -4.67 -2.66
CA MET A 82 6.55 -4.25 -3.06
C MET A 82 6.44 -3.98 -4.58
N TYR A 83 7.37 -3.23 -5.17
CA TYR A 83 7.37 -2.94 -6.61
C TYR A 83 7.62 -4.20 -7.43
N PHE A 84 8.45 -5.12 -6.92
CA PHE A 84 8.62 -6.43 -7.51
C PHE A 84 7.29 -7.21 -7.54
N TYR A 85 6.51 -7.18 -6.45
CA TYR A 85 5.17 -7.77 -6.43
C TYR A 85 4.22 -7.11 -7.44
N TYR A 86 4.23 -5.78 -7.57
CA TYR A 86 3.41 -5.09 -8.57
C TYR A 86 3.80 -5.44 -10.00
N MET A 87 5.10 -5.55 -10.28
CA MET A 87 5.59 -6.02 -11.57
C MET A 87 5.07 -7.43 -11.88
N LEU A 88 5.20 -8.38 -10.95
CA LEU A 88 4.69 -9.75 -11.12
C LEU A 88 3.16 -9.79 -11.31
N SER A 89 2.43 -8.91 -10.62
CA SER A 89 0.97 -8.80 -10.78
C SER A 89 0.54 -8.29 -12.16
N ALA A 90 1.39 -7.48 -12.81
CA ALA A 90 1.15 -6.91 -14.13
C ALA A 90 1.51 -7.84 -15.30
N MET A 91 2.31 -8.89 -15.06
CA MET A 91 2.68 -9.90 -16.08
C MET A 91 1.54 -10.84 -16.49
N GLY A 92 0.35 -10.69 -15.89
CA GLY A 92 -0.88 -11.34 -16.32
C GLY A 92 -1.35 -12.50 -15.44
N PRO A 93 -2.47 -13.14 -15.82
CA PRO A 93 -3.21 -14.07 -14.95
C PRO A 93 -2.42 -15.34 -14.61
N LYS A 94 -1.44 -15.73 -15.43
CA LYS A 94 -0.57 -16.89 -15.17
C LYS A 94 0.28 -16.71 -13.91
N TYR A 95 0.82 -15.51 -13.69
CA TYR A 95 1.70 -15.20 -12.55
C TYR A 95 0.91 -14.80 -11.30
N GLN A 96 -0.28 -14.21 -11.47
CA GLN A 96 -1.13 -13.81 -10.35
C GLN A 96 -1.52 -14.98 -9.42
N ARG A 97 -1.57 -16.22 -9.94
CA ARG A 97 -1.85 -17.40 -9.13
C ARG A 97 -0.81 -17.63 -8.01
N PHE A 98 0.45 -17.28 -8.25
CA PHE A 98 1.53 -17.46 -7.27
C PHE A 98 1.64 -16.32 -6.25
N LEU A 99 0.78 -15.29 -6.34
CA LEU A 99 0.81 -14.09 -5.51
C LEU A 99 0.02 -14.22 -4.18
N TRP A 100 -0.03 -15.44 -3.63
CA TRP A 100 -0.65 -15.73 -2.33
C TRP A 100 -0.04 -14.97 -1.14
N TRP A 101 1.20 -14.47 -1.27
CA TRP A 101 1.92 -13.79 -0.20
C TRP A 101 1.60 -12.30 -0.06
N LYS A 102 0.59 -11.77 -0.77
CA LYS A 102 0.12 -10.38 -0.67
C LYS A 102 -0.07 -9.92 0.80
N LYS A 103 -0.59 -10.82 1.64
CA LYS A 103 -0.78 -10.55 3.09
C LYS A 103 0.55 -10.28 3.79
N TYR A 104 1.57 -11.08 3.51
CA TYR A 104 2.90 -10.91 4.11
C TYR A 104 3.57 -9.61 3.67
N LEU A 105 3.36 -9.17 2.42
CA LEU A 105 3.85 -7.87 1.96
C LEU A 105 3.23 -6.72 2.74
N THR A 106 1.90 -6.74 2.91
CA THR A 106 1.21 -5.68 3.66
C THR A 106 1.61 -5.71 5.14
N THR A 107 1.78 -6.91 5.72
CA THR A 107 2.33 -7.06 7.09
C THR A 107 3.74 -6.49 7.20
N LEU A 108 4.61 -6.76 6.22
CA LEU A 108 5.99 -6.26 6.17
C LEU A 108 6.01 -4.72 6.02
N GLN A 109 5.10 -4.16 5.22
CA GLN A 109 4.89 -2.71 5.12
C GLN A 109 4.40 -2.10 6.44
N LEU A 110 3.50 -2.76 7.17
CA LEU A 110 3.04 -2.26 8.46
C LEU A 110 4.15 -2.35 9.52
N ALA A 111 4.92 -3.44 9.50
CA ALA A 111 6.06 -3.65 10.39
C ALA A 111 7.15 -2.58 10.19
N GLN A 112 7.50 -2.21 8.94
CA GLN A 112 8.44 -1.10 8.72
C GLN A 112 7.94 0.21 9.34
N PHE A 113 6.63 0.52 9.24
CA PHE A 113 6.09 1.77 9.78
C PHE A 113 6.16 1.79 11.31
N CYS A 114 5.88 0.65 11.97
CA CYS A 114 6.05 0.53 13.42
C CYS A 114 7.51 0.72 13.84
N VAL A 115 8.46 0.05 13.17
CA VAL A 115 9.89 0.17 13.49
C VAL A 115 10.40 1.59 13.23
N MET A 116 10.02 2.20 12.11
CA MET A 116 10.37 3.59 11.80
C MET A 116 9.78 4.58 12.79
N LEU A 117 8.54 4.38 13.24
CA LEU A 117 7.91 5.24 14.24
C LEU A 117 8.66 5.17 15.57
N PHE A 118 8.98 3.97 16.05
CA PHE A 118 9.75 3.79 17.28
C PHE A 118 11.15 4.40 17.20
N TYR A 119 11.83 4.25 16.06
CA TYR A 119 13.14 4.85 15.83
C TYR A 119 13.08 6.39 15.83
N LEU A 120 12.08 6.97 15.15
CA LEU A 120 11.88 8.42 15.07
C LEU A 120 11.52 9.03 16.43
N THR A 121 10.74 8.35 17.27
CA THR A 121 10.39 8.85 18.61
C THR A 121 11.58 8.82 19.55
N ILE A 122 12.42 7.78 19.52
CA ILE A 122 13.67 7.73 20.31
C ILE A 122 14.58 8.91 19.94
N ILE A 123 14.79 9.16 18.65
CA ILE A 123 15.60 10.29 18.18
C ILE A 123 14.99 11.62 18.61
N ALA A 124 13.66 11.78 18.48
CA ALA A 124 12.98 13.01 18.85
C ALA A 124 13.15 13.35 20.35
N ILE A 125 13.32 12.34 21.21
CA ILE A 125 13.51 12.52 22.66
C ILE A 125 14.99 12.72 23.01
N MET A 126 15.90 11.95 22.39
CA MET A 126 17.32 11.92 22.77
C MET A 126 18.18 12.96 22.06
N ASP A 127 17.85 13.35 20.83
CA ASP A 127 18.68 14.27 20.05
C ASP A 127 18.15 15.70 20.09
N SER A 128 18.88 16.58 20.77
CA SER A 128 18.57 18.00 20.88
C SER A 128 19.03 18.84 19.68
N LYS A 129 19.81 18.27 18.76
CA LYS A 129 20.45 19.01 17.64
C LYS A 129 19.67 18.96 16.33
N LEU A 130 18.65 18.09 16.24
CA LEU A 130 17.90 17.90 15.01
C LEU A 130 16.78 18.94 14.85
N PRO A 131 16.55 19.51 13.64
CA PRO A 131 15.45 20.44 13.41
C PRO A 131 14.11 19.76 13.69
N ARG A 132 13.49 20.11 14.82
CA ARG A 132 12.25 19.49 15.34
C ARG A 132 11.11 19.46 14.32
N SER A 133 11.04 20.45 13.43
CA SER A 133 10.01 20.53 12.39
C SER A 133 10.07 19.36 11.39
N HIS A 134 11.27 18.92 10.97
CA HIS A 134 11.38 17.83 10.01
C HIS A 134 11.02 16.49 10.65
N THR A 135 11.48 16.26 11.87
CA THR A 135 11.16 15.03 12.63
C THR A 135 9.66 14.93 12.89
N PHE A 136 9.01 16.02 13.31
CA PHE A 136 7.57 16.02 13.55
C PHE A 136 6.76 15.73 12.28
N PHE A 137 7.14 16.35 11.14
CA PHE A 137 6.51 16.07 9.85
C PHE A 137 6.60 14.59 9.46
N PHE A 138 7.77 13.95 9.63
CA PHE A 138 7.93 12.53 9.33
C PHE A 138 7.13 11.64 10.29
N ILE A 139 7.11 11.94 11.59
CA ILE A 139 6.30 11.21 12.57
C ILE A 139 4.82 11.26 12.18
N THR A 140 4.29 12.46 11.88
CA THR A 140 2.89 12.61 11.45
C THR A 140 2.61 11.80 10.18
N ASN A 141 3.50 11.84 9.18
CA ASN A 141 3.34 11.04 7.96
C ASN A 141 3.30 9.54 8.24
N VAL A 142 4.23 9.02 9.06
CA VAL A 142 4.28 7.60 9.40
C VAL A 142 3.02 7.16 10.14
N VAL A 143 2.47 7.98 11.04
CA VAL A 143 1.21 7.69 11.75
C VAL A 143 0.03 7.62 10.77
N ILE A 144 -0.06 8.54 9.81
CA ILE A 144 -1.10 8.53 8.77
C ILE A 144 -1.00 7.25 7.93
N PHE A 145 0.20 6.90 7.47
CA PHE A 145 0.39 5.66 6.70
C PHE A 145 0.08 4.41 7.52
N LEU A 146 0.47 4.37 8.79
CA LEU A 146 0.15 3.26 9.68
C LEU A 146 -1.37 3.09 9.84
N TYR A 147 -2.11 4.18 9.99
CA TYR A 147 -3.57 4.15 10.04
C TYR A 147 -4.18 3.66 8.73
N LEU A 148 -3.79 4.24 7.59
CA LEU A 148 -4.35 3.89 6.28
C LEU A 148 -4.05 2.43 5.90
N PHE A 149 -2.81 1.98 6.09
CA PHE A 149 -2.44 0.59 5.83
C PHE A 149 -3.05 -0.37 6.85
N GLY A 150 -3.21 0.04 8.11
CA GLY A 150 -3.90 -0.75 9.13
C GLY A 150 -5.38 -0.94 8.80
N ASP A 151 -6.07 0.12 8.39
CA ASP A 151 -7.45 0.08 7.91
C ASP A 151 -7.60 -0.80 6.66
N PHE A 152 -6.72 -0.62 5.68
CA PHE A 152 -6.64 -1.47 4.49
C PHE A 152 -6.45 -2.95 4.86
N TYR A 153 -5.48 -3.25 5.74
CA TYR A 153 -5.18 -4.61 6.18
C TYR A 153 -6.39 -5.26 6.84
N ARG A 154 -7.07 -4.53 7.74
CA ARG A 154 -8.28 -5.00 8.40
C ARG A 154 -9.39 -5.28 7.39
N LYS A 155 -9.64 -4.34 6.47
CA LYS A 155 -10.71 -4.45 5.47
C LYS A 155 -10.48 -5.61 4.49
N GLU A 156 -9.26 -5.79 4.03
CA GLU A 156 -8.89 -6.80 3.01
C GLU A 156 -8.77 -8.20 3.60
N TYR A 157 -8.13 -8.35 4.77
CA TYR A 157 -7.75 -9.67 5.30
C TYR A 157 -8.67 -10.19 6.41
N ASN A 158 -9.35 -9.33 7.19
CA ASN A 158 -10.25 -9.80 8.25
C ASN A 158 -11.68 -10.12 7.75
N LYS A 159 -12.03 -9.78 6.50
CA LYS A 159 -13.32 -10.17 5.89
C LYS A 159 -13.43 -11.66 5.54
N LYS A 160 -12.32 -12.41 5.51
CA LYS A 160 -12.37 -13.87 5.26
C LYS A 160 -13.20 -14.63 6.31
N HIS A 161 -13.25 -14.15 7.56
CA HIS A 161 -14.06 -14.79 8.59
C HIS A 161 -15.58 -14.56 8.48
N TYR A 162 -16.06 -13.58 7.70
CA TYR A 162 -17.51 -13.33 7.58
C TYR A 162 -18.14 -14.08 6.39
N LYS A 163 -17.40 -14.28 5.30
CA LYS A 163 -17.92 -14.93 4.08
C LYS A 163 -18.11 -16.44 4.25
N ASP A 164 -17.23 -17.11 4.99
CA ASP A 164 -17.33 -18.54 5.25
C ASP A 164 -18.47 -18.88 6.22
N SER A 165 -18.70 -18.07 7.27
CA SER A 165 -19.83 -18.26 8.19
C SER A 165 -21.19 -18.00 7.53
N SER A 166 -21.26 -17.09 6.56
CA SER A 166 -22.50 -16.77 5.83
C SER A 166 -22.86 -17.84 4.79
N ALA A 167 -21.87 -18.46 4.14
CA ALA A 167 -22.07 -19.55 3.18
C ALA A 167 -22.51 -20.86 3.88
N THR A 168 -21.88 -21.19 5.02
CA THR A 168 -22.23 -22.37 5.83
C THR A 168 -23.62 -22.24 6.44
N ASN A 169 -24.00 -21.08 6.96
CA ASN A 169 -25.37 -20.86 7.45
C ASN A 169 -26.42 -20.95 6.34
N LYS A 170 -26.12 -20.46 5.13
CA LYS A 170 -27.05 -20.55 4.00
C LYS A 170 -27.26 -21.99 3.56
N TYR A 171 -26.20 -22.80 3.46
CA TYR A 171 -26.27 -24.24 3.14
C TYR A 171 -27.07 -25.03 4.18
N ASN A 172 -26.78 -24.83 5.46
CA ASN A 172 -27.46 -25.51 6.57
C ASN A 172 -28.96 -25.19 6.57
N ASN A 173 -29.32 -23.92 6.35
CA ASN A 173 -30.72 -23.49 6.32
C ASN A 173 -31.47 -24.09 5.10
N SER A 174 -30.85 -24.13 3.91
CA SER A 174 -31.46 -24.78 2.74
C SER A 174 -31.66 -26.29 2.93
N ASN A 175 -30.73 -26.97 3.62
CA ASN A 175 -30.87 -28.41 3.90
C ASN A 175 -31.98 -28.71 4.92
N SER A 176 -32.12 -27.89 5.98
CA SER A 176 -33.24 -28.03 6.92
C SER A 176 -34.59 -27.80 6.25
N ILE A 177 -34.69 -26.81 5.35
CA ILE A 177 -35.94 -26.55 4.61
C ILE A 177 -36.28 -27.71 3.67
N ALA A 178 -35.29 -28.30 2.99
CA ALA A 178 -35.48 -29.48 2.14
C ALA A 178 -35.97 -30.70 2.93
N GLN A 179 -35.44 -30.94 4.13
CA GLN A 179 -35.90 -32.04 5.00
C GLN A 179 -37.33 -31.84 5.50
N LEU A 180 -37.68 -30.62 5.94
CA LEU A 180 -39.04 -30.30 6.41
C LEU A 180 -40.09 -30.44 5.30
N SER A 181 -39.72 -30.15 4.05
CA SER A 181 -40.62 -30.28 2.90
C SER A 181 -40.79 -31.71 2.41
N GLN A 182 -39.84 -32.62 2.70
CA GLN A 182 -40.01 -34.05 2.49
C GLN A 182 -40.90 -34.69 3.56
N LEU A 183 -40.77 -34.28 4.82
CA LEU A 183 -41.63 -34.76 5.91
C LEU A 183 -43.11 -34.42 5.66
N LYS A 184 -43.42 -33.16 5.29
CA LYS A 184 -44.79 -32.73 4.95
C LYS A 184 -45.41 -33.41 3.72
N ARG A 185 -44.64 -34.16 2.94
CA ARG A 185 -45.13 -34.83 1.73
C ARG A 185 -45.47 -36.30 1.97
N ASN A 186 -45.09 -36.83 3.13
CA ASN A 186 -45.30 -38.23 3.54
C ASN A 186 -46.40 -38.38 4.60
N ASP A 187 -47.01 -37.27 5.02
CA ASP A 187 -48.23 -37.19 5.85
C ASP A 187 -49.43 -36.85 4.95
#